data_AF-A0A1R4IZC2-F1
#
_entry.id   AF-A0A1R4IZC2-F1
#
_cell.length_a   1.000
_cell.length_b   1.000
_cell.length_c   1.000
_cell.angle_alpha   90.00
_cell.angle_beta   90.00
_cell.angle_gamma   90.00
#
_symmetry.space_group_name_H-M   'P 1'
#
loop_
_entity.id
_entity.type
_entity.pdbx_description
1 polymer ?
#
loop_
_entity_poly.entity_id
_entity_poly.type
_entity_poly.pdbx_seq_one_letter_code
_entity_poly.pdbx_strand_id
1 'polypeptide(L)' 'MTWTPGWVPASFLVAEDEDGNLVDRVSIRRELNDALRHVNGHTGYCVRPGSRRRGHASRMLRGALRLVGERGEPRRW' A
#
# COMPACT_ATOMS: atom_id res chain seq x y z
N MET A 1 -10.02 -21.69 -6.69
CA MET A 1 -10.19 -20.23 -6.76
C MET A 1 -9.30 -19.74 -7.90
N THR A 2 -9.88 -19.43 -9.06
CA THR A 2 -9.13 -18.99 -10.25
C THR A 2 -8.98 -17.48 -10.23
N TRP A 3 -7.74 -17.01 -10.18
CA TRP A 3 -7.43 -15.57 -10.22
C TRP A 3 -7.81 -14.96 -11.57
N THR A 4 -8.32 -13.72 -11.56
CA THR A 4 -8.56 -12.96 -12.78
C THR A 4 -7.22 -12.70 -13.49
N PRO A 5 -7.10 -12.98 -14.80
CA PRO A 5 -5.87 -12.69 -15.55
C PRO A 5 -5.47 -11.22 -15.40
N GLY A 6 -4.18 -10.98 -15.11
CA GLY A 6 -3.62 -9.63 -14.96
C GLY A 6 -3.75 -9.03 -13.55
N TRP A 7 -4.45 -9.67 -12.61
CA TRP A 7 -4.44 -9.21 -11.21
C TRP A 7 -3.12 -9.60 -10.53
N VAL A 8 -2.54 -8.64 -9.82
CA VAL A 8 -1.33 -8.86 -9.01
C VAL A 8 -1.71 -8.76 -7.53
N PRO A 9 -1.43 -9.80 -6.72
CA PRO A 9 -1.69 -9.77 -5.29
C PRO A 9 -1.01 -8.59 -4.60
N ALA A 10 -1.71 -7.99 -3.64
CA ALA A 10 -1.19 -6.89 -2.84
C ALA A 10 -1.57 -7.08 -1.38
N SER A 11 -0.67 -6.72 -0.47
CA SER A 11 -1.05 -6.44 0.92
C SER A 11 -1.83 -5.13 0.93
N PHE A 12 -3.06 -5.18 1.42
CA PHE A 12 -3.97 -4.04 1.47
C PHE A 12 -4.23 -3.67 2.93
N LEU A 13 -3.88 -2.44 3.30
CA LEU A 13 -4.02 -1.92 4.66
C LEU A 13 -4.86 -0.65 4.62
N VAL A 14 -5.67 -0.46 5.66
CA VAL A 14 -6.46 0.76 5.90
C VAL A 14 -6.09 1.35 7.26
N ALA A 15 -6.19 2.67 7.38
CA ALA A 15 -6.06 3.33 8.67
C ALA A 15 -7.38 4.01 9.01
N GLU A 16 -7.69 3.99 10.30
CA GLU A 16 -8.82 4.66 10.92
C GLU A 16 -8.31 5.72 11.89
N ASP A 17 -9.09 6.78 12.10
CA ASP A 17 -8.87 7.71 13.20
C ASP A 17 -9.46 7.17 14.52
N GLU A 18 -9.35 7.97 15.58
CA GLU A 18 -9.80 7.61 16.93
C GLU A 18 -11.32 7.39 17.00
N ASP A 19 -12.07 8.00 16.08
CA ASP A 19 -13.52 7.87 15.95
C ASP A 19 -13.92 6.69 15.03
N GLY A 20 -12.95 5.91 14.55
CA GLY A 20 -13.17 4.77 13.65
C GLY A 20 -13.42 5.15 12.18
N ASN A 21 -13.18 6.42 11.79
CA ASN A 21 -13.36 6.81 10.39
C ASN A 21 -12.14 6.43 9.57
N LEU A 22 -12.37 5.81 8.41
CA LEU A 22 -11.30 5.53 7.46
C LEU A 22 -10.65 6.83 6.96
N VAL A 23 -9.34 6.98 7.17
CA VAL A 23 -8.56 8.17 6.81
C VAL A 23 -7.63 7.95 5.64
N ASP A 24 -7.05 6.75 5.51
CA ASP A 24 -6.19 6.40 4.40
C ASP A 24 -6.17 4.90 4.10
N ARG A 25 -5.51 4.57 2.98
CA ARG A 25 -5.19 3.20 2.60
C ARG A 25 -3.83 3.13 1.93
N VAL A 26 -3.23 1.95 1.97
CA VAL A 26 -2.06 1.59 1.17
C VAL A 26 -2.18 0.17 0.62
N SER A 27 -1.72 -0.01 -0.61
CA SER A 27 -1.57 -1.30 -1.25
C SER A 27 -0.11 -1.48 -1.65
N ILE A 28 0.50 -2.59 -1.23
CA ILE A 28 1.88 -2.93 -1.57
C ILE A 28 1.89 -4.26 -2.33
N ARG A 29 2.49 -4.24 -3.52
CA ARG A 29 2.70 -5.41 -4.37
C ARG A 29 4.15 -5.84 -4.30
N ARG A 30 4.38 -7.15 -4.19
CA ARG A 30 5.73 -7.73 -4.27
C ARG A 30 6.21 -7.85 -5.71
N GLU A 31 5.29 -8.13 -6.62
CA GLU A 31 5.58 -8.29 -8.04
C GLU A 31 4.86 -7.23 -8.87
N LEU A 32 5.30 -7.06 -10.12
CA LEU A 32 4.64 -6.21 -11.11
C LEU A 32 4.44 -6.99 -12.40
N ASN A 33 3.26 -6.85 -12.98
CA ASN A 33 3.03 -7.17 -14.39
C ASN A 33 3.51 -6.00 -15.28
N ASP A 34 3.49 -6.20 -16.60
CA ASP A 34 4.02 -5.21 -17.54
C ASP A 34 3.34 -3.84 -17.42
N ALA A 35 2.02 -3.81 -17.27
CA ALA A 35 1.29 -2.55 -17.08
C ALA A 35 1.74 -1.82 -15.80
N LEU A 36 1.92 -2.56 -14.69
CA LEU A 36 2.30 -1.99 -13.40
C LEU A 36 3.75 -1.50 -13.35
N ARG A 37 4.63 -2.02 -14.22
CA ARG A 37 6.00 -1.50 -14.39
C ARG A 37 6.02 -0.09 -14.99
N HIS A 38 5.01 0.24 -15.78
CA HIS A 38 4.90 1.55 -16.42
C HIS A 38 4.01 2.51 -15.61
N VAL A 39 2.98 2.00 -14.93
CA VAL A 39 1.97 2.81 -14.23
C VAL A 39 1.67 2.24 -12.84
N ASN A 40 1.53 3.09 -11.81
CA ASN A 40 1.24 2.75 -10.40
C ASN A 40 2.33 2.00 -9.61
N GLY A 41 3.13 1.14 -10.25
CA GLY A 41 4.26 0.48 -9.58
C GLY A 41 3.88 -0.40 -8.39
N HIS A 42 4.82 -0.56 -7.47
CA HIS A 42 4.66 -1.43 -6.29
C HIS A 42 3.73 -0.87 -5.23
N THR A 43 3.56 0.45 -5.17
CA THR A 43 2.90 1.12 -4.05
C THR A 43 1.83 2.09 -4.53
N GLY A 44 0.58 1.78 -4.19
CA GLY A 44 -0.53 2.72 -4.32
C GLY A 44 -1.04 3.14 -2.95
N TYR A 45 -1.20 4.45 -2.71
CA TYR A 45 -1.75 4.99 -1.47
C TYR A 45 -2.74 6.12 -1.76
N CYS A 46 -3.66 6.36 -0.82
CA CYS A 46 -4.58 7.48 -0.91
C CYS A 46 -5.02 7.93 0.48
N VAL A 47 -5.11 9.24 0.68
CA VAL A 47 -5.63 9.87 1.90
C VAL A 47 -6.92 10.62 1.57
N ARG A 48 -7.96 10.43 2.39
CA ARG A 48 -9.22 11.15 2.27
C ARG A 48 -8.97 12.66 2.22
N PRO A 49 -9.67 13.43 1.37
CA PRO A 49 -9.44 14.88 1.24
C PRO A 49 -9.36 15.66 2.55
N GLY A 50 -10.30 15.41 3.49
CA GLY A 50 -10.33 16.09 4.80
C GLY A 50 -9.20 15.72 5.77
N SER A 51 -8.53 14.59 5.52
CA SER A 51 -7.42 14.08 6.34
C SER A 51 -6.06 14.44 5.74
N ARG A 52 -6.00 15.10 4.58
CA ARG A 52 -4.72 15.47 3.95
C ARG A 52 -3.94 16.48 4.81
N ARG A 53 -2.63 16.55 4.56
CA ARG A 53 -1.70 17.49 5.22
C ARG A 53 -1.53 17.30 6.73
N ARG A 54 -2.01 16.17 7.29
CA ARG A 54 -1.86 15.78 8.70
C ARG A 54 -0.82 14.67 8.94
N GLY A 55 -0.08 14.28 7.90
CA GLY A 55 0.99 13.27 7.98
C GLY A 55 0.55 11.80 7.92
N HIS A 56 -0.75 11.51 7.68
CA HIS A 56 -1.25 10.13 7.61
C HIS A 56 -0.53 9.27 6.56
N ALA A 57 -0.41 9.75 5.31
CA ALA A 57 0.28 9.02 4.24
C ALA A 57 1.68 8.55 4.65
N SER A 58 2.49 9.44 5.25
CA SER A 58 3.86 9.12 5.64
C SER A 58 3.91 8.12 6.80
N ARG A 59 2.98 8.21 7.76
CA ARG A 59 2.87 7.24 8.87
C ARG A 59 2.46 5.87 8.34
N MET A 60 1.42 5.81 7.51
CA MET A 60 0.91 4.57 6.95
C MET A 60 1.94 3.88 6.05
N LEU A 61 2.60 4.62 5.16
CA LEU A 61 3.62 4.06 4.28
C LEU A 61 4.81 3.50 5.08
N ARG A 62 5.28 4.19 6.13
CA ARG A 62 6.34 3.67 7.00
C ARG A 62 5.94 2.37 7.69
N GLY A 63 4.73 2.32 8.26
CA GLY A 63 4.21 1.12 8.91
C GLY A 63 4.08 -0.06 7.93
N ALA A 64 3.54 0.21 6.74
CA ALA A 64 3.35 -0.80 5.71
C ALA A 64 4.68 -1.35 5.17
N LEU A 65 5.67 -0.49 4.92
CA LEU A 65 7.01 -0.93 4.52
C LEU A 65 7.69 -1.75 5.62
N ARG A 66 7.48 -1.39 6.89
CA ARG A 66 7.98 -2.18 8.02
C ARG A 66 7.35 -3.57 8.05
N LEU A 67 6.02 -3.68 7.94
CA LEU A 67 5.32 -4.97 7.88
C LEU A 67 5.76 -5.85 6.71
N VAL A 68 6.03 -5.25 5.54
CA VAL A 68 6.51 -5.97 4.35
C VAL A 68 7.97 -6.39 4.50
N GLY A 69 8.82 -5.53 5.06
CA GLY A 69 10.24 -5.80 5.29
C GLY A 69 10.51 -6.80 6.43
N GLU A 70 9.71 -6.76 7.49
CA GLU A 70 9.78 -7.72 8.62
C GLU A 70 9.37 -9.14 8.19
N ARG A 71 8.66 -9.29 7.06
CA ARG A 71 8.38 -10.58 6.42
C ARG A 71 9.54 -11.15 5.58
N GLY A 72 10.73 -10.54 5.62
CA GLY A 72 11.98 -11.17 5.16
C GLY A 72 12.36 -10.95 3.69
N GLU A 73 12.18 -9.75 3.14
CA GLU A 73 12.74 -9.44 1.81
C GLU A 73 14.18 -8.91 1.92
N PRO A 74 15.15 -9.49 1.18
CA PRO A 74 16.50 -8.97 1.15
C PRO A 74 16.51 -7.59 0.48
N ARG A 75 17.05 -6.60 1.19
CA ARG A 75 17.31 -5.26 0.64
C ARG A 75 18.38 -5.39 -0.45
N ARG A 76 17.98 -5.36 -1.72
CA ARG A 76 18.88 -5.10 -2.85
C ARG A 76 18.62 -3.67 -3.32
N TRP A 77 19.64 -2.83 -3.18
CA TRP A 77 19.71 -1.50 -3.78
C TRP A 77 20.27 -1.62 -5.20
#